data_AF-A0A9N9V2X3-F1
#
_entry.id   AF-A0A9N9V2X3-F1
#
_cell.length_a   1.000
_cell.length_b   1.000
_cell.length_c   1.000
_cell.angle_alpha   90.00
_cell.angle_beta   90.00
_cell.angle_gamma   90.00
#
_symmetry.space_group_name_H-M   'P 1'
#
loop_
_entity.id
_entity.type
_entity.pdbx_description
1 polymer ?
#
loop_
_entity_poly.entity_id
_entity_poly.type
_entity_poly.pdbx_seq_one_letter_code
_entity_poly.pdbx_strand_id
1 'polypeptide(L)'
;MSDDEADPELVELLRQHFQGKLDIKQESETGVLEDCEYVFDSSIDIAIDMRHCKKAAEEIYTQMQKRDYSTSTWSEHELHPKAKDEATVNFIFTMDLLNFSFWSELPDKERFAIEYKGKRWTGYWSLVAALQRALDEGIPITSPQYWQDEEKCNLDSLRHVFRSCTEEEMPLLKERLDCLREAGQVLEEYYDSSVVNLIDEADGSAASLVNILAKDFDCFRDEHPFKDREKPIRFLKRAQILVADLWACFDGKSYGEFDDIDKITMFADYRIPQVLISMNALYCSPVVAAAIRDKQMLTNGSSWEMQLRACSIWCVELIRREIKRNHPKAHINAILIDFFLYDKMKELEEAGEEPIPHHRTRSIWY
;
A
#
# COMPACT_ATOMS: atom_id res chain seq x y z
N MET A 1 55.11 44.08 -0.31
CA MET A 1 53.85 43.48 -0.78
C MET A 1 54.10 41.99 -0.76
N SER A 2 53.31 41.26 0.02
CA SER A 2 53.56 39.86 0.37
C SER A 2 52.88 38.97 -0.67
N ASP A 3 53.67 38.30 -1.52
CA ASP A 3 53.23 37.39 -2.59
C ASP A 3 52.81 35.98 -2.08
N ASP A 4 52.55 35.83 -0.77
CA ASP A 4 52.29 34.53 -0.12
C ASP A 4 50.81 34.25 0.21
N GLU A 5 49.86 35.03 -0.31
CA GLU A 5 48.43 34.70 -0.14
C GLU A 5 47.97 33.76 -1.26
N ALA A 6 47.61 32.52 -0.86
CA ALA A 6 47.05 31.54 -1.77
C ALA A 6 45.77 32.10 -2.41
N ASP A 7 45.73 32.08 -3.75
CA ASP A 7 44.59 32.54 -4.55
C ASP A 7 43.30 31.80 -4.12
N PRO A 8 42.30 32.51 -3.56
CA PRO A 8 41.07 31.91 -3.08
C PRO A 8 40.31 31.15 -4.18
N GLU A 9 40.38 31.61 -5.43
CA GLU A 9 39.71 30.95 -6.55
C GLU A 9 40.43 29.65 -6.92
N LEU A 10 41.76 29.64 -6.85
CA LEU A 10 42.55 28.43 -7.08
C LEU A 10 42.33 27.39 -5.97
N VAL A 11 42.19 27.84 -4.71
CA VAL A 11 41.86 26.97 -3.57
C VAL A 11 40.47 26.34 -3.74
N GLU A 12 39.48 27.11 -4.19
CA GLU A 12 38.12 26.61 -4.43
C GLU A 12 38.08 25.62 -5.61
N LEU A 13 38.83 25.91 -6.67
CA LEU A 13 38.93 25.03 -7.85
C LEU A 13 39.66 23.71 -7.51
N LEU A 14 40.72 23.77 -6.71
CA LEU A 14 41.39 22.58 -6.17
C LEU A 14 40.49 21.81 -5.20
N ARG A 15 39.67 22.50 -4.40
CA ARG A 15 38.70 21.88 -3.51
C ARG A 15 37.65 21.10 -4.31
N GLN A 16 37.11 21.66 -5.39
CA GLN A 16 36.18 20.95 -6.30
C GLN A 16 36.84 19.78 -7.06
N HIS A 17 38.12 19.91 -7.40
CA HIS A 17 38.87 18.88 -8.13
C HIS A 17 39.31 17.70 -7.24
N PHE A 18 39.71 17.96 -5.99
CA PHE A 18 40.18 16.95 -5.04
C PHE A 18 39.08 16.39 -4.13
N GLN A 19 38.04 17.17 -3.81
CA GLN A 19 36.84 16.70 -3.11
C GLN A 19 35.78 16.23 -4.11
N GLY A 20 36.21 15.51 -5.15
CA GLY A 20 35.38 15.09 -6.30
C GLY A 20 33.95 14.86 -5.87
N LYS A 21 33.01 15.60 -6.49
CA LYS A 21 31.58 15.75 -6.10
C LYS A 21 31.22 14.70 -5.06
N LEU A 22 31.12 15.11 -3.79
CA LEU A 22 30.48 14.28 -2.78
C LEU A 22 29.20 13.75 -3.44
N ASP A 23 29.20 12.46 -3.73
CA ASP A 23 28.05 11.78 -4.32
C ASP A 23 27.07 11.63 -3.16
N ILE A 24 26.51 12.77 -2.74
CA ILE A 24 25.41 12.80 -1.79
C ILE A 24 24.26 12.19 -2.60
N LYS A 25 24.16 10.86 -2.52
CA LYS A 25 23.06 10.08 -3.09
C LYS A 25 21.80 10.78 -2.62
N GLN A 26 21.13 11.48 -3.54
CA GLN A 26 19.95 12.24 -3.18
C GLN A 26 18.95 11.24 -2.62
N GLU A 27 18.48 11.47 -1.40
CA GLU A 27 17.57 10.52 -0.78
C GLU A 27 16.33 10.35 -1.67
N SER A 28 15.93 9.10 -1.87
CA SER A 28 14.77 8.80 -2.71
C SER A 28 13.49 9.27 -2.03
N GLU A 29 12.53 9.74 -2.82
CA GLU A 29 11.21 10.14 -2.38
C GLU A 29 10.16 9.45 -3.25
N THR A 30 9.04 9.04 -2.66
CA THR A 30 7.94 8.41 -3.42
C THR A 30 7.15 9.45 -4.24
N GLY A 31 7.14 10.72 -3.79
CA GLY A 31 6.32 11.80 -4.35
C GLY A 31 4.84 11.72 -3.96
N VAL A 32 4.40 10.64 -3.30
CA VAL A 32 2.98 10.43 -2.94
C VAL A 32 2.49 11.50 -1.98
N LEU A 33 3.30 11.87 -0.99
CA LEU A 33 2.87 12.81 0.05
C LEU A 33 2.72 14.24 -0.48
N GLU A 34 3.68 14.70 -1.31
CA GLU A 34 3.63 16.00 -2.00
C GLU A 34 2.41 16.08 -2.92
N ASP A 35 2.15 15.00 -3.67
CA ASP A 35 1.01 14.90 -4.57
C ASP A 35 -0.32 14.94 -3.82
N CYS A 36 -0.41 14.26 -2.67
CA CYS A 36 -1.61 14.26 -1.85
C CYS A 36 -1.87 15.61 -1.18
N GLU A 37 -0.82 16.32 -0.74
CA GLU A 37 -0.92 17.70 -0.24
C GLU A 37 -1.47 18.64 -1.33
N TYR A 38 -0.96 18.51 -2.56
CA TYR A 38 -1.44 19.33 -3.69
C TYR A 38 -2.92 19.11 -4.00
N VAL A 39 -3.38 17.85 -4.01
CA VAL A 39 -4.82 17.54 -4.21
C VAL A 39 -5.65 18.05 -3.04
N PHE A 40 -5.16 17.90 -1.80
CA PHE A 40 -5.83 18.43 -0.61
C PHE A 40 -6.02 19.95 -0.67
N ASP A 41 -4.97 20.70 -1.03
CA ASP A 41 -5.03 22.17 -1.15
C ASP A 41 -5.99 22.63 -2.26
N SER A 42 -6.21 21.78 -3.26
CA SER A 42 -7.14 22.00 -4.37
C SER A 42 -8.52 21.36 -4.15
N SER A 43 -8.75 20.71 -3.00
CA SER A 43 -9.96 19.92 -2.76
C SER A 43 -11.18 20.80 -2.50
N ILE A 44 -12.31 20.44 -3.10
CA ILE A 44 -13.58 21.16 -2.98
C ILE A 44 -14.65 20.24 -2.35
N ASP A 45 -14.55 18.94 -2.61
CA ASP A 45 -15.54 17.95 -2.20
C ASP A 45 -15.16 17.21 -0.92
N ILE A 46 -13.88 17.19 -0.54
CA ILE A 46 -13.40 16.51 0.64
C ILE A 46 -12.67 17.53 1.54
N ALA A 47 -12.90 17.47 2.84
CA ALA A 47 -12.29 18.37 3.80
C ALA A 47 -11.73 17.61 4.99
N ILE A 48 -10.64 18.12 5.55
CA ILE A 48 -10.02 17.58 6.77
C ILE A 48 -10.29 18.54 7.93
N ASP A 49 -10.76 18.01 9.05
CA ASP A 49 -10.96 18.80 10.28
C ASP A 49 -9.75 18.67 11.20
N MET A 50 -8.95 19.74 11.25
CA MET A 50 -7.73 19.81 12.05
C MET A 50 -7.95 19.60 13.56
N ARG A 51 -9.12 19.93 14.11
CA ARG A 51 -9.41 19.70 15.54
C ARG A 51 -9.68 18.21 15.78
N HIS A 52 -10.39 17.57 14.87
CA HIS A 52 -10.66 16.14 14.94
C HIS A 52 -9.42 15.30 14.61
N CYS A 53 -8.52 15.73 13.72
CA CYS A 53 -7.20 15.11 13.55
C CYS A 53 -6.42 15.06 14.87
N LYS A 54 -6.45 16.15 15.67
CA LYS A 54 -5.77 16.16 16.98
C LYS A 54 -6.39 15.21 17.99
N LYS A 55 -7.72 15.11 18.01
CA LYS A 55 -8.42 14.13 18.85
C LYS A 55 -8.12 12.69 18.41
N ALA A 56 -8.13 12.45 17.09
CA ALA A 56 -7.80 11.18 16.48
C ALA A 56 -6.37 10.76 16.83
N ALA A 57 -5.40 11.68 16.75
CA ALA A 57 -4.02 11.44 17.16
C ALA A 57 -3.90 10.95 18.61
N GLU A 58 -4.55 11.63 19.56
CA GLU A 58 -4.55 11.22 20.96
C GLU A 58 -5.22 9.86 21.18
N GLU A 59 -6.36 9.62 20.52
CA GLU A 59 -7.11 8.37 20.63
C GLU A 59 -6.33 7.19 20.05
N ILE A 60 -5.80 7.33 18.82
CA ILE A 60 -4.99 6.32 18.14
C ILE A 60 -3.77 5.99 18.98
N TYR A 61 -3.01 7.01 19.39
CA TYR A 61 -1.81 6.80 20.20
C TYR A 61 -2.14 6.07 21.51
N THR A 62 -3.17 6.52 22.24
CA THR A 62 -3.59 5.88 23.50
C THR A 62 -4.00 4.43 23.30
N GLN A 63 -4.73 4.10 22.24
CA GLN A 63 -5.17 2.73 21.96
C GLN A 63 -4.02 1.84 21.51
N MET A 64 -3.12 2.34 20.66
CA MET A 64 -1.93 1.60 20.24
C MET A 64 -1.03 1.25 21.44
N GLN A 65 -0.84 2.19 22.38
CA GLN A 65 -0.09 1.92 23.62
C GLN A 65 -0.78 0.89 24.52
N LYS A 66 -2.12 0.91 24.61
CA LYS A 66 -2.88 -0.08 25.41
C LYS A 66 -2.82 -1.50 24.86
N ARG A 67 -2.65 -1.63 23.54
CA ARG A 67 -2.64 -2.91 22.82
C ARG A 67 -1.22 -3.40 22.51
N ASP A 68 -0.19 -2.67 22.92
CA ASP A 68 1.20 -2.89 22.51
C ASP A 68 1.33 -3.10 20.97
N TYR A 69 0.59 -2.28 20.21
CA TYR A 69 0.40 -2.48 18.77
C TYR A 69 1.73 -2.35 18.02
N SER A 70 2.10 -3.37 17.25
CA SER A 70 3.38 -3.43 16.54
C SER A 70 3.26 -4.21 15.23
N THR A 71 4.38 -4.34 14.52
CA THR A 71 4.52 -5.19 13.32
C THR A 71 4.30 -6.68 13.62
N SER A 72 4.40 -7.11 14.88
CA SER A 72 4.22 -8.52 15.27
C SER A 72 2.85 -9.05 14.89
N THR A 73 1.81 -8.20 14.89
CA THR A 73 0.44 -8.55 14.51
C THR A 73 0.37 -9.19 13.12
N TRP A 74 1.18 -8.70 12.17
CA TRP A 74 1.27 -9.30 10.83
C TRP A 74 1.78 -10.74 10.92
N SER A 75 2.86 -10.95 11.68
CA SER A 75 3.48 -12.26 11.88
C SER A 75 2.64 -13.22 12.74
N GLU A 76 1.62 -12.74 13.44
CA GLU A 76 0.75 -13.56 14.30
C GLU A 76 -0.39 -14.23 13.53
N HIS A 77 -0.82 -13.68 12.39
CA HIS A 77 -1.99 -14.19 11.68
C HIS A 77 -1.79 -15.62 11.13
N GLU A 78 -2.80 -16.48 11.26
CA GLU A 78 -2.69 -17.93 10.97
C GLU A 78 -2.38 -18.27 9.49
N LEU A 79 -2.70 -17.37 8.57
CA LEU A 79 -2.49 -17.57 7.13
C LEU A 79 -1.16 -17.01 6.61
N HIS A 80 -0.45 -16.19 7.39
CA HIS A 80 0.82 -15.61 6.92
C HIS A 80 1.98 -16.60 7.08
N PRO A 81 2.91 -16.68 6.11
CA PRO A 81 4.10 -17.54 6.21
C PRO A 81 4.94 -17.22 7.46
N LYS A 82 5.57 -18.25 8.04
CA LYS A 82 6.38 -18.13 9.27
C LYS A 82 7.88 -18.36 9.05
N ALA A 83 8.27 -18.84 7.87
CA ALA A 83 9.65 -19.29 7.61
C ALA A 83 10.65 -18.13 7.51
N LYS A 84 10.21 -16.94 7.05
CA LYS A 84 11.05 -15.75 6.82
C LYS A 84 12.24 -16.04 5.89
N ASP A 85 11.96 -16.73 4.81
CA ASP A 85 12.89 -17.10 3.74
C ASP A 85 12.46 -16.49 2.40
N GLU A 86 13.17 -16.82 1.32
CA GLU A 86 12.83 -16.38 -0.04
C GLU A 86 11.42 -16.82 -0.47
N ALA A 87 10.94 -17.99 -0.02
CA ALA A 87 9.58 -18.43 -0.28
C ALA A 87 8.54 -17.48 0.38
N THR A 88 8.86 -16.94 1.56
CA THR A 88 8.07 -15.92 2.24
C THR A 88 8.05 -14.61 1.44
N VAL A 89 9.19 -14.19 0.89
CA VAL A 89 9.27 -13.01 0.00
C VAL A 89 8.40 -13.18 -1.24
N ASN A 90 8.52 -14.33 -1.93
CA ASN A 90 7.72 -14.65 -3.11
C ASN A 90 6.21 -14.68 -2.79
N PHE A 91 5.84 -15.20 -1.62
CA PHE A 91 4.44 -15.19 -1.16
C PHE A 91 3.93 -13.76 -0.96
N ILE A 92 4.67 -12.90 -0.26
CA ILE A 92 4.29 -11.49 -0.02
C ILE A 92 4.16 -10.75 -1.35
N PHE A 93 5.13 -10.90 -2.25
CA PHE A 93 5.07 -10.26 -3.57
C PHE A 93 3.83 -10.70 -4.36
N THR A 94 3.53 -12.00 -4.40
CA THR A 94 2.33 -12.52 -5.07
C THR A 94 1.04 -11.98 -4.45
N MET A 95 1.00 -11.95 -3.12
CA MET A 95 -0.14 -11.46 -2.36
C MET A 95 -0.41 -9.99 -2.67
N ASP A 96 0.61 -9.14 -2.59
CA ASP A 96 0.47 -7.69 -2.82
C ASP A 96 0.26 -7.32 -4.29
N LEU A 97 0.82 -8.11 -5.20
CA LEU A 97 0.51 -8.03 -6.62
C LEU A 97 -0.99 -8.26 -6.88
N LEU A 98 -1.67 -9.09 -6.08
CA LEU A 98 -3.08 -9.45 -6.27
C LEU A 98 -4.04 -8.77 -5.27
N ASN A 99 -3.53 -7.85 -4.45
CA ASN A 99 -4.23 -7.21 -3.33
C ASN A 99 -5.13 -6.04 -3.77
N PHE A 100 -6.23 -6.35 -4.48
CA PHE A 100 -7.17 -5.34 -4.98
C PHE A 100 -8.62 -5.83 -5.16
N SER A 101 -9.61 -4.99 -4.88
CA SER A 101 -11.01 -5.09 -5.29
C SER A 101 -11.77 -6.28 -4.67
N PHE A 102 -11.68 -6.45 -3.36
CA PHE A 102 -12.39 -7.52 -2.63
C PHE A 102 -13.83 -7.21 -2.22
N TRP A 103 -14.29 -5.97 -2.41
CA TRP A 103 -15.66 -5.60 -2.06
C TRP A 103 -16.66 -6.18 -3.07
N SER A 104 -17.89 -6.44 -2.63
CA SER A 104 -18.97 -7.00 -3.46
C SER A 104 -20.26 -6.20 -3.30
N GLU A 105 -21.12 -6.26 -4.33
CA GLU A 105 -22.48 -5.73 -4.30
C GLU A 105 -23.48 -6.71 -3.66
N LEU A 106 -23.09 -7.97 -3.54
CA LEU A 106 -23.94 -9.04 -3.02
C LEU A 106 -24.02 -9.02 -1.48
N PRO A 107 -25.11 -9.58 -0.91
CA PRO A 107 -25.22 -9.80 0.53
C PRO A 107 -24.09 -10.68 1.07
N ASP A 108 -23.71 -10.49 2.33
CA ASP A 108 -22.51 -11.09 2.96
C ASP A 108 -22.37 -12.60 2.76
N LYS A 109 -23.50 -13.33 2.75
CA LYS A 109 -23.51 -14.79 2.60
C LYS A 109 -23.18 -15.25 1.18
N GLU A 110 -23.42 -14.41 0.18
CA GLU A 110 -23.24 -14.71 -1.24
C GLU A 110 -21.91 -14.20 -1.78
N ARG A 111 -21.27 -13.26 -1.07
CA ARG A 111 -19.97 -12.69 -1.45
C ARG A 111 -18.90 -13.75 -1.65
N PHE A 112 -17.97 -13.47 -2.56
CA PHE A 112 -16.77 -14.26 -2.81
C PHE A 112 -16.12 -14.65 -1.50
N ALA A 113 -15.92 -15.96 -1.32
CA ALA A 113 -15.36 -16.50 -0.10
C ALA A 113 -14.59 -17.79 -0.38
N ILE A 114 -13.56 -18.02 0.43
CA ILE A 114 -12.72 -19.21 0.32
C ILE A 114 -12.89 -20.02 1.58
N GLU A 115 -13.27 -21.29 1.43
CA GLU A 115 -13.18 -22.26 2.52
C GLU A 115 -11.79 -22.89 2.53
N TYR A 116 -11.09 -22.73 3.65
CA TYR A 116 -9.74 -23.27 3.84
C TYR A 116 -9.50 -23.52 5.33
N LYS A 117 -8.91 -24.69 5.65
CA LYS A 117 -8.69 -25.17 7.03
C LYS A 117 -9.97 -25.16 7.90
N GLY A 118 -11.12 -25.48 7.30
CA GLY A 118 -12.41 -25.56 8.00
C GLY A 118 -13.02 -24.20 8.39
N LYS A 119 -12.48 -23.10 7.86
CA LYS A 119 -12.96 -21.73 8.09
C LYS A 119 -13.29 -21.06 6.76
N ARG A 120 -14.33 -20.21 6.78
CA ARG A 120 -14.72 -19.35 5.66
C ARG A 120 -13.99 -18.03 5.76
N TRP A 121 -13.27 -17.67 4.69
CA TRP A 121 -12.48 -16.45 4.57
C TRP A 121 -13.11 -15.51 3.54
N THR A 122 -13.19 -14.22 3.86
CA THR A 122 -13.77 -13.17 3.00
C THR A 122 -12.84 -11.97 2.90
N GLY A 123 -13.11 -11.05 1.98
CA GLY A 123 -12.29 -9.85 1.80
C GLY A 123 -10.85 -10.19 1.45
N TYR A 124 -9.89 -9.40 1.96
CA TYR A 124 -8.46 -9.66 1.81
C TYR A 124 -8.05 -11.08 2.23
N TRP A 125 -8.59 -11.60 3.34
CA TRP A 125 -8.22 -12.94 3.83
C TRP A 125 -8.61 -14.07 2.89
N SER A 126 -9.59 -13.87 2.01
CA SER A 126 -9.93 -14.85 0.98
C SER A 126 -8.80 -15.02 -0.05
N LEU A 127 -8.07 -13.95 -0.39
CA LEU A 127 -6.88 -14.03 -1.25
C LEU A 127 -5.79 -14.86 -0.59
N VAL A 128 -5.44 -14.53 0.65
CA VAL A 128 -4.37 -15.22 1.40
C VAL A 128 -4.70 -16.70 1.56
N ALA A 129 -5.97 -17.03 1.87
CA ALA A 129 -6.44 -18.40 1.97
C ALA A 129 -6.36 -19.15 0.63
N ALA A 130 -6.69 -18.50 -0.50
CA ALA A 130 -6.59 -19.12 -1.82
C ALA A 130 -5.13 -19.41 -2.21
N LEU A 131 -4.20 -18.50 -1.94
CA LEU A 131 -2.77 -18.70 -2.20
C LEU A 131 -2.21 -19.86 -1.37
N GLN A 132 -2.52 -19.90 -0.06
CA GLN A 132 -2.11 -21.01 0.81
C GLN A 132 -2.70 -22.34 0.36
N ARG A 133 -3.99 -22.37 0.02
CA ARG A 133 -4.66 -23.57 -0.49
C ARG A 133 -4.01 -24.08 -1.78
N ALA A 134 -3.66 -23.19 -2.70
CA ALA A 134 -2.99 -23.57 -3.94
C ALA A 134 -1.61 -24.19 -3.68
N LEU A 135 -0.83 -23.62 -2.76
CA LEU A 135 0.45 -24.19 -2.35
C LEU A 135 0.30 -25.58 -1.70
N ASP A 136 -0.68 -25.76 -0.82
CA ASP A 136 -1.01 -27.06 -0.21
C ASP A 136 -1.45 -28.10 -1.26
N GLU A 137 -2.09 -27.64 -2.35
CA GLU A 137 -2.49 -28.47 -3.50
C GLU A 137 -1.34 -28.73 -4.49
N GLY A 138 -0.14 -28.23 -4.22
CA GLY A 138 1.04 -28.41 -5.05
C GLY A 138 1.09 -27.51 -6.28
N ILE A 139 0.27 -26.46 -6.34
CA ILE A 139 0.31 -25.43 -7.39
C ILE A 139 1.31 -24.36 -6.94
N PRO A 140 2.43 -24.14 -7.67
CA PRO A 140 3.43 -23.14 -7.32
C PRO A 140 2.97 -21.72 -7.69
N ILE A 141 1.81 -21.29 -7.17
CA ILE A 141 1.15 -20.01 -7.50
C ILE A 141 2.00 -18.79 -7.16
N THR A 142 3.03 -18.93 -6.32
CA THR A 142 3.94 -17.84 -5.93
C THR A 142 5.24 -17.79 -6.74
N SER A 143 5.38 -18.62 -7.77
CA SER A 143 6.60 -18.70 -8.59
C SER A 143 6.47 -17.86 -9.88
N PRO A 144 7.43 -16.97 -10.17
CA PRO A 144 7.48 -16.24 -11.45
C PRO A 144 7.47 -17.17 -12.66
N GLN A 145 8.17 -18.31 -12.60
CA GLN A 145 8.20 -19.29 -13.68
C GLN A 145 6.82 -19.92 -13.93
N TYR A 146 6.02 -20.15 -12.88
CA TYR A 146 4.64 -20.59 -13.05
C TYR A 146 3.79 -19.52 -13.74
N TRP A 147 3.99 -18.24 -13.41
CA TRP A 147 3.24 -17.13 -14.01
C TRP A 147 3.52 -16.90 -15.48
N GLN A 148 4.61 -17.41 -16.03
CA GLN A 148 4.88 -17.28 -17.47
C GLN A 148 4.32 -18.43 -18.30
N ASP A 149 4.15 -19.61 -17.69
CA ASP A 149 3.68 -20.81 -18.36
C ASP A 149 2.19 -20.68 -18.73
N GLU A 150 1.89 -20.29 -19.99
CA GLU A 150 0.52 -20.16 -20.53
C GLU A 150 -0.32 -21.44 -20.46
N GLU A 151 0.32 -22.61 -20.48
CA GLU A 151 -0.40 -23.86 -20.37
C GLU A 151 -0.79 -24.16 -18.92
N LYS A 152 0.09 -23.86 -17.96
CA LYS A 152 -0.14 -24.16 -16.53
C LYS A 152 -0.84 -23.04 -15.76
N CYS A 153 -0.63 -21.79 -16.12
CA CYS A 153 -1.15 -20.61 -15.44
C CYS A 153 -2.06 -19.81 -16.38
N ASN A 154 -3.23 -20.32 -16.70
CA ASN A 154 -4.24 -19.63 -17.51
C ASN A 154 -5.51 -19.32 -16.69
N LEU A 155 -6.50 -18.67 -17.31
CA LEU A 155 -7.75 -18.31 -16.67
C LEU A 155 -8.45 -19.48 -15.97
N ASP A 156 -8.41 -20.68 -16.54
CA ASP A 156 -9.08 -21.83 -15.94
C ASP A 156 -8.33 -22.37 -14.72
N SER A 157 -6.99 -22.37 -14.77
CA SER A 157 -6.16 -22.67 -13.60
C SER A 157 -6.35 -21.65 -12.47
N LEU A 158 -6.48 -20.36 -12.80
CA LEU A 158 -6.75 -19.30 -11.81
C LEU A 158 -8.16 -19.42 -11.26
N ARG A 159 -9.16 -19.78 -12.08
CA ARG A 159 -10.50 -20.14 -11.62
C ARG A 159 -10.45 -21.27 -10.60
N HIS A 160 -9.59 -22.26 -10.83
CA HIS A 160 -9.39 -23.35 -9.89
C HIS A 160 -8.70 -22.91 -8.60
N VAL A 161 -7.61 -22.13 -8.68
CA VAL A 161 -6.89 -21.57 -7.51
C VAL A 161 -7.84 -20.74 -6.64
N PHE A 162 -8.54 -19.79 -7.27
CA PHE A 162 -9.45 -18.85 -6.62
C PHE A 162 -10.90 -19.35 -6.54
N ARG A 163 -11.15 -20.65 -6.70
CA ARG A 163 -12.53 -21.19 -6.65
C ARG A 163 -13.22 -20.86 -5.33
N SER A 164 -14.34 -20.17 -5.44
CA SER A 164 -15.16 -19.72 -4.31
C SER A 164 -15.96 -20.88 -3.70
N CYS A 165 -16.30 -20.76 -2.42
CA CYS A 165 -17.34 -21.58 -1.79
C CYS A 165 -18.75 -20.97 -1.96
N THR A 166 -18.88 -19.88 -2.72
CA THR A 166 -20.14 -19.25 -3.15
C THR A 166 -20.22 -19.18 -4.68
N GLU A 167 -21.34 -18.68 -5.21
CA GLU A 167 -21.53 -18.48 -6.66
C GLU A 167 -20.77 -17.25 -7.21
N GLU A 168 -20.34 -16.31 -6.36
CA GLU A 168 -19.54 -15.17 -6.82
C GLU A 168 -18.11 -15.62 -7.10
N GLU A 169 -17.63 -15.35 -8.32
CA GLU A 169 -16.24 -15.58 -8.75
C GLU A 169 -15.31 -14.50 -8.15
N MET A 170 -14.01 -14.79 -8.08
CA MET A 170 -13.00 -13.80 -7.69
C MET A 170 -13.13 -12.55 -8.58
N PRO A 171 -13.34 -11.36 -8.00
CA PRO A 171 -13.43 -10.13 -8.78
C PRO A 171 -12.15 -9.89 -9.58
N LEU A 172 -12.30 -9.40 -10.81
CA LEU A 172 -11.19 -9.04 -11.69
C LEU A 172 -10.18 -10.18 -11.89
N LEU A 173 -10.67 -11.42 -12.07
CA LEU A 173 -9.83 -12.61 -12.23
C LEU A 173 -8.90 -12.52 -13.45
N LYS A 174 -9.37 -11.90 -14.54
CA LYS A 174 -8.55 -11.71 -15.74
C LYS A 174 -7.43 -10.72 -15.47
N GLU A 175 -7.74 -9.59 -14.85
CA GLU A 175 -6.76 -8.56 -14.52
C GLU A 175 -5.70 -9.08 -13.54
N ARG A 176 -6.07 -10.02 -12.66
CA ARG A 176 -5.11 -10.76 -11.81
C ARG A 176 -4.15 -11.62 -12.62
N LEU A 177 -4.65 -12.33 -13.64
CA LEU A 177 -3.81 -13.08 -14.56
C LEU A 177 -2.85 -12.14 -15.31
N ASP A 178 -3.38 -11.02 -15.80
CA ASP A 178 -2.61 -10.02 -16.54
C ASP A 178 -1.49 -9.43 -15.65
N CYS A 179 -1.77 -9.14 -14.37
CA CYS A 179 -0.75 -8.70 -13.40
C CYS A 179 0.33 -9.77 -13.17
N LEU A 180 -0.04 -11.06 -13.03
CA LEU A 180 0.95 -12.15 -12.88
C LEU A 180 1.83 -12.29 -14.11
N ARG A 181 1.24 -12.16 -15.31
CA ARG A 181 1.96 -12.23 -16.58
C ARG A 181 2.96 -11.10 -16.74
N GLU A 182 2.52 -9.88 -16.50
CA GLU A 182 3.38 -8.70 -16.53
C GLU A 182 4.52 -8.84 -15.51
N ALA A 183 4.22 -9.15 -14.26
CA ALA A 183 5.23 -9.30 -13.22
C ALA A 183 6.23 -10.42 -13.53
N GLY A 184 5.75 -11.55 -14.06
CA GLY A 184 6.60 -12.64 -14.52
C GLY A 184 7.56 -12.21 -15.61
N GLN A 185 7.08 -11.48 -16.62
CA GLN A 185 7.92 -10.95 -17.71
C GLN A 185 8.98 -9.96 -17.19
N VAL A 186 8.57 -8.99 -16.37
CA VAL A 186 9.48 -7.98 -15.81
C VAL A 186 10.57 -8.63 -14.94
N LEU A 187 10.19 -9.60 -14.10
CA LEU A 187 11.16 -10.33 -13.27
C LEU A 187 12.18 -11.11 -14.10
N GLU A 188 11.77 -11.75 -15.19
CA GLU A 188 12.71 -12.44 -16.09
C GLU A 188 13.62 -11.47 -16.84
N GLU A 189 13.08 -10.36 -17.36
CA GLU A 189 13.85 -9.41 -18.17
C GLU A 189 14.88 -8.62 -17.36
N TYR A 190 14.55 -8.23 -16.13
CA TYR A 190 15.35 -7.28 -15.35
C TYR A 190 15.94 -7.85 -14.06
N TYR A 191 15.43 -8.97 -13.55
CA TYR A 191 15.72 -9.44 -12.19
C TYR A 191 16.06 -10.93 -12.09
N ASP A 192 16.48 -11.56 -13.20
CA ASP A 192 16.82 -13.00 -13.27
C ASP A 192 15.72 -13.93 -12.70
N SER A 193 14.45 -13.55 -12.89
CA SER A 193 13.28 -14.22 -12.31
C SER A 193 13.26 -14.31 -10.77
N SER A 194 13.93 -13.39 -10.07
CA SER A 194 14.05 -13.36 -8.61
C SER A 194 13.46 -12.07 -8.01
N VAL A 195 12.49 -12.22 -7.10
CA VAL A 195 11.96 -11.09 -6.32
C VAL A 195 13.00 -10.55 -5.35
N VAL A 196 13.91 -11.39 -4.85
CA VAL A 196 15.00 -10.95 -3.98
C VAL A 196 15.93 -10.00 -4.73
N ASN A 197 16.27 -10.31 -5.99
CA ASN A 197 17.10 -9.41 -6.80
C ASN A 197 16.41 -8.06 -7.01
N LEU A 198 15.09 -8.03 -7.21
CA LEU A 198 14.30 -6.80 -7.26
C LEU A 198 14.39 -5.97 -5.97
N ILE A 199 14.35 -6.63 -4.80
CA ILE A 199 14.50 -5.96 -3.51
C ILE A 199 15.92 -5.42 -3.34
N ASP A 200 16.94 -6.20 -3.73
CA ASP A 200 18.35 -5.83 -3.62
C ASP A 200 18.68 -4.57 -4.46
N GLU A 201 18.05 -4.39 -5.62
CA GLU A 201 18.19 -3.18 -6.46
C GLU A 201 17.74 -1.88 -5.75
N ALA A 202 16.92 -1.98 -4.71
CA ALA A 202 16.51 -0.83 -3.93
C ALA A 202 17.60 -0.33 -2.95
N ASP A 203 18.65 -1.12 -2.72
CA ASP A 203 19.81 -0.77 -1.88
C ASP A 203 19.40 -0.24 -0.50
N GLY A 204 18.51 -0.97 0.18
CA GLY A 204 18.03 -0.65 1.53
C GLY A 204 17.05 0.53 1.62
N SER A 205 16.58 1.10 0.50
CA SER A 205 15.66 2.23 0.48
C SER A 205 14.23 1.82 0.13
N ALA A 206 13.30 2.04 1.07
CA ALA A 206 11.87 1.85 0.91
C ALA A 206 11.33 2.72 -0.23
N ALA A 207 11.71 3.99 -0.31
CA ALA A 207 11.26 4.88 -1.37
C ALA A 207 11.83 4.47 -2.74
N SER A 208 13.06 3.95 -2.79
CA SER A 208 13.65 3.40 -4.02
C SER A 208 12.85 2.20 -4.50
N LEU A 209 12.53 1.25 -3.63
CA LEU A 209 11.76 0.06 -4.00
C LEU A 209 10.38 0.42 -4.55
N VAL A 210 9.66 1.35 -3.92
CA VAL A 210 8.37 1.87 -4.45
C VAL A 210 8.54 2.47 -5.84
N ASN A 211 9.59 3.25 -6.07
CA ASN A 211 9.84 3.87 -7.36
C ASN A 211 10.25 2.87 -8.44
N ILE A 212 11.04 1.85 -8.10
CA ILE A 212 11.41 0.75 -9.00
C ILE A 212 10.15 -0.01 -9.43
N LEU A 213 9.30 -0.39 -8.46
CA LEU A 213 8.04 -1.06 -8.72
C LEU A 213 7.15 -0.24 -9.67
N ALA A 214 6.93 1.05 -9.39
CA ALA A 214 6.11 1.92 -10.23
C ALA A 214 6.73 2.19 -11.62
N LYS A 215 8.06 2.11 -11.75
CA LYS A 215 8.76 2.36 -13.00
C LYS A 215 8.71 1.15 -13.93
N ASP A 216 8.98 -0.03 -13.38
CA ASP A 216 9.22 -1.25 -14.16
C ASP A 216 7.96 -2.13 -14.29
N PHE A 217 7.01 -2.00 -13.37
CA PHE A 217 5.74 -2.73 -13.38
C PHE A 217 4.57 -1.75 -13.57
N ASP A 218 3.94 -1.80 -14.74
CA ASP A 218 2.74 -1.03 -15.07
C ASP A 218 1.58 -1.32 -14.13
N CYS A 219 1.47 -2.52 -13.58
CA CYS A 219 0.50 -2.89 -12.56
C CYS A 219 0.82 -2.32 -11.17
N PHE A 220 1.99 -1.73 -10.91
CA PHE A 220 2.27 -1.00 -9.66
C PHE A 220 2.23 0.54 -9.82
N ARG A 221 2.22 1.04 -11.07
CA ARG A 221 2.15 2.45 -11.47
C ARG A 221 0.77 3.11 -11.28
N ASP A 222 0.32 3.22 -10.02
CA ASP A 222 -0.93 3.87 -9.61
C ASP A 222 -0.80 5.41 -9.69
N GLU A 223 -0.99 5.93 -10.91
CA GLU A 223 -0.83 7.34 -11.26
C GLU A 223 -2.04 7.86 -12.05
N HIS A 224 -2.49 9.09 -11.74
CA HIS A 224 -3.66 9.68 -12.37
C HIS A 224 -3.42 11.12 -12.83
N PRO A 225 -3.89 11.52 -14.02
CA PRO A 225 -3.79 12.89 -14.48
C PRO A 225 -4.62 13.81 -13.57
N PHE A 226 -4.12 15.02 -13.32
CA PHE A 226 -4.82 16.00 -12.50
C PHE A 226 -4.84 17.36 -13.16
N LYS A 227 -5.95 18.07 -12.99
CA LYS A 227 -6.23 19.30 -13.72
C LYS A 227 -5.14 20.33 -13.43
N ASP A 228 -4.69 21.01 -14.48
CA ASP A 228 -3.73 22.11 -14.41
C ASP A 228 -2.34 21.70 -13.85
N ARG A 229 -1.98 20.41 -13.91
CA ARG A 229 -0.68 19.86 -13.52
C ARG A 229 -0.06 19.02 -14.64
N GLU A 230 1.23 19.21 -14.92
CA GLU A 230 1.94 18.42 -15.94
C GLU A 230 2.25 17.00 -15.46
N LYS A 231 2.63 16.85 -14.18
CA LYS A 231 2.92 15.54 -13.56
C LYS A 231 1.63 14.90 -13.04
N PRO A 232 1.43 13.59 -13.23
CA PRO A 232 0.30 12.89 -12.63
C PRO A 232 0.43 12.88 -11.09
N ILE A 233 -0.70 12.68 -10.41
CA ILE A 233 -0.77 12.41 -8.97
C ILE A 233 -0.45 10.93 -8.76
N ARG A 234 0.49 10.63 -7.87
CA ARG A 234 0.93 9.29 -7.52
C ARG A 234 0.28 8.85 -6.20
N PHE A 235 -0.34 7.66 -6.19
CA PHE A 235 -0.81 7.02 -4.95
C PHE A 235 0.01 5.78 -4.60
N LEU A 236 0.46 5.04 -5.61
CA LEU A 236 1.36 3.88 -5.53
C LEU A 236 0.97 2.86 -4.43
N LYS A 237 -0.33 2.67 -4.20
CA LYS A 237 -0.85 1.97 -3.02
C LYS A 237 -0.25 0.57 -2.85
N ARG A 238 -0.35 -0.28 -3.88
CA ARG A 238 0.16 -1.67 -3.81
C ARG A 238 1.68 -1.74 -3.70
N ALA A 239 2.41 -0.81 -4.33
CA ALA A 239 3.86 -0.75 -4.22
C ALA A 239 4.29 -0.39 -2.78
N GLN A 240 3.58 0.55 -2.16
CA GLN A 240 3.79 0.91 -0.76
C GLN A 240 3.43 -0.22 0.21
N ILE A 241 2.34 -0.96 -0.06
CA ILE A 241 1.96 -2.15 0.73
C ILE A 241 3.05 -3.21 0.68
N LEU A 242 3.60 -3.52 -0.50
CA LEU A 242 4.67 -4.52 -0.63
C LEU A 242 5.87 -4.20 0.27
N VAL A 243 6.31 -2.94 0.30
CA VAL A 243 7.40 -2.50 1.19
C VAL A 243 7.00 -2.65 2.66
N ALA A 244 5.77 -2.27 3.01
CA ALA A 244 5.27 -2.35 4.38
C ALA A 244 5.14 -3.79 4.88
N ASP A 245 4.68 -4.71 4.04
CA ASP A 245 4.49 -6.12 4.39
C ASP A 245 5.83 -6.85 4.49
N LEU A 246 6.81 -6.53 3.64
CA LEU A 246 8.20 -6.97 3.81
C LEU A 246 8.78 -6.47 5.14
N TRP A 247 8.67 -5.16 5.41
CA TRP A 247 9.15 -4.56 6.65
C TRP A 247 8.51 -5.21 7.89
N ALA A 248 7.18 -5.38 7.88
CA ALA A 248 6.44 -5.94 9.01
C ALA A 248 6.71 -7.44 9.19
N CYS A 249 6.74 -8.23 8.11
CA CYS A 249 7.03 -9.66 8.16
C CYS A 249 8.42 -9.94 8.73
N PHE A 250 9.43 -9.20 8.27
CA PHE A 250 10.82 -9.43 8.65
C PHE A 250 11.27 -8.62 9.87
N ASP A 251 10.38 -7.85 10.50
CA ASP A 251 10.66 -7.06 11.70
C ASP A 251 11.84 -6.09 11.50
N GLY A 252 11.86 -5.42 10.34
CA GLY A 252 12.89 -4.46 9.97
C GLY A 252 14.29 -5.05 9.74
N LYS A 253 14.40 -6.35 9.44
CA LYS A 253 15.69 -7.07 9.24
C LYS A 253 15.69 -7.80 7.90
N SER A 254 16.85 -8.25 7.42
CA SER A 254 16.93 -9.08 6.20
C SER A 254 16.19 -8.41 5.02
N TYR A 255 15.30 -9.11 4.31
CA TYR A 255 14.50 -8.58 3.21
C TYR A 255 13.51 -7.45 3.58
N GLY A 256 13.34 -7.13 4.87
CA GLY A 256 12.53 -6.01 5.34
C GLY A 256 13.35 -4.89 5.99
N GLU A 257 14.68 -4.90 5.84
CA GLU A 257 15.55 -3.83 6.33
C GLU A 257 15.51 -2.63 5.38
N PHE A 258 14.96 -1.52 5.87
CA PHE A 258 14.86 -0.27 5.12
C PHE A 258 15.29 0.92 5.97
N ASP A 259 16.19 1.75 5.44
CA ASP A 259 16.76 2.91 6.13
C ASP A 259 15.75 4.06 6.28
N ASP A 260 14.77 4.13 5.38
CA ASP A 260 13.85 5.26 5.23
C ASP A 260 12.37 4.81 5.22
N ILE A 261 12.04 3.73 5.94
CA ILE A 261 10.66 3.19 6.03
C ILE A 261 9.61 4.23 6.44
N ASP A 262 10.01 5.28 7.16
CA ASP A 262 9.17 6.42 7.56
C ASP A 262 8.66 7.28 6.38
N LYS A 263 9.18 7.07 5.15
CA LYS A 263 8.72 7.73 3.91
C LYS A 263 7.49 7.07 3.28
N ILE A 264 7.18 5.84 3.67
CA ILE A 264 5.96 5.14 3.23
C ILE A 264 4.76 5.78 3.91
N THR A 265 3.75 6.13 3.12
CA THR A 265 2.50 6.72 3.61
C THR A 265 1.50 5.64 4.05
N MET A 266 0.33 6.05 4.53
CA MET A 266 -0.81 5.14 4.63
C MET A 266 -1.30 4.71 3.25
N PHE A 267 -2.08 3.64 3.18
CA PHE A 267 -2.55 3.05 1.92
C PHE A 267 -4.00 3.47 1.63
N ALA A 268 -4.19 4.35 0.65
CA ALA A 268 -5.52 4.84 0.29
C ALA A 268 -6.39 3.78 -0.40
N ASP A 269 -7.04 2.94 0.41
CA ASP A 269 -8.07 1.98 0.03
C ASP A 269 -9.50 2.55 0.22
N TYR A 270 -10.52 1.68 0.20
CA TYR A 270 -11.91 2.07 0.44
C TYR A 270 -12.35 2.09 1.92
N ARG A 271 -11.61 1.45 2.83
CA ARG A 271 -11.91 1.35 4.26
C ARG A 271 -11.34 2.50 5.07
N ILE A 272 -10.13 2.98 4.76
CA ILE A 272 -9.53 4.04 5.55
C ILE A 272 -10.31 5.38 5.47
N PRO A 273 -10.81 5.82 4.30
CA PRO A 273 -11.70 6.98 4.26
C PRO A 273 -12.94 6.79 5.15
N GLN A 274 -13.49 5.58 5.20
CA GLN A 274 -14.68 5.23 5.98
C GLN A 274 -14.44 5.42 7.50
N VAL A 275 -13.30 4.95 8.03
CA VAL A 275 -12.96 5.12 9.45
C VAL A 275 -12.54 6.56 9.77
N LEU A 276 -11.88 7.28 8.87
CA LEU A 276 -11.55 8.70 9.10
C LEU A 276 -12.82 9.57 9.17
N ILE A 277 -13.85 9.24 8.38
CA ILE A 277 -15.17 9.86 8.47
C ILE A 277 -15.84 9.53 9.82
N SER A 278 -15.75 8.27 10.29
CA SER A 278 -16.29 7.87 11.61
C SER A 278 -15.67 8.67 12.76
N MET A 279 -14.38 8.98 12.63
CA MET A 279 -13.61 9.77 13.58
C MET A 279 -13.80 11.28 13.43
N ASN A 280 -14.67 11.72 12.50
CA ASN A 280 -14.90 13.14 12.17
C ASN A 280 -13.62 13.87 11.68
N ALA A 281 -12.59 13.15 11.27
CA ALA A 281 -11.34 13.73 10.78
C ALA A 281 -11.41 14.07 9.29
N LEU A 282 -12.25 13.33 8.54
CA LEU A 282 -12.49 13.53 7.11
C LEU A 282 -13.98 13.77 6.84
N TYR A 283 -14.30 14.73 5.98
CA TYR A 283 -15.67 15.11 5.63
C TYR A 283 -15.86 15.10 4.12
N CYS A 284 -16.98 14.53 3.67
CA CYS A 284 -17.41 14.60 2.28
C CYS A 284 -18.47 15.69 2.09
N SER A 285 -18.45 16.36 0.94
CA SER A 285 -19.51 17.26 0.51
C SER A 285 -20.85 16.52 0.47
N PRO A 286 -22.00 17.22 0.58
CA PRO A 286 -23.31 16.55 0.57
C PRO A 286 -23.54 15.66 -0.64
N VAL A 287 -23.00 16.04 -1.81
CA VAL A 287 -23.15 15.29 -3.06
C VAL A 287 -22.33 14.00 -3.01
N VAL A 288 -21.06 14.06 -2.62
CA VAL A 288 -20.20 12.87 -2.49
C VAL A 288 -20.72 11.94 -1.39
N ALA A 289 -21.12 12.50 -0.24
CA ALA A 289 -21.69 11.72 0.85
C ALA A 289 -22.99 11.00 0.43
N ALA A 290 -23.84 11.64 -0.39
CA ALA A 290 -25.03 11.01 -0.94
C ALA A 290 -24.66 9.89 -1.93
N ALA A 291 -23.72 10.12 -2.85
CA ALA A 291 -23.26 9.10 -3.78
C ALA A 291 -22.73 7.85 -3.06
N ILE A 292 -21.94 8.02 -1.99
CA ILE A 292 -21.44 6.91 -1.17
C ILE A 292 -22.59 6.17 -0.45
N ARG A 293 -23.53 6.89 0.17
CA ARG A 293 -24.69 6.28 0.84
C ARG A 293 -25.57 5.49 -0.12
N ASP A 294 -25.76 6.02 -1.31
CA ASP A 294 -26.51 5.39 -2.39
C ASP A 294 -25.71 4.27 -3.08
N LYS A 295 -24.50 3.98 -2.61
CA LYS A 295 -23.60 2.94 -3.12
C LYS A 295 -23.30 3.11 -4.61
N GLN A 296 -23.28 4.35 -5.09
CA GLN A 296 -22.95 4.68 -6.46
C GLN A 296 -21.48 4.32 -6.76
N MET A 297 -21.24 3.79 -7.96
CA MET A 297 -19.89 3.50 -8.41
C MET A 297 -19.16 4.81 -8.73
N LEU A 298 -18.05 5.05 -8.06
CA LEU A 298 -17.13 6.15 -8.37
C LEU A 298 -16.12 5.66 -9.42
N THR A 299 -15.98 6.42 -10.49
CA THR A 299 -14.99 6.16 -11.53
C THR A 299 -13.58 6.34 -10.96
N ASN A 300 -12.70 5.35 -11.19
CA ASN A 300 -11.28 5.46 -10.84
C ASN A 300 -10.62 6.61 -11.62
N GLY A 301 -9.77 7.38 -10.96
CA GLY A 301 -9.16 8.59 -11.50
C GLY A 301 -10.13 9.77 -11.64
N SER A 302 -11.33 9.69 -11.06
CA SER A 302 -12.26 10.82 -11.05
C SER A 302 -11.92 11.80 -9.92
N SER A 303 -12.36 13.05 -10.06
CA SER A 303 -12.09 14.08 -9.06
C SER A 303 -12.52 13.68 -7.64
N TRP A 304 -13.69 13.06 -7.48
CA TRP A 304 -14.18 12.63 -6.15
C TRP A 304 -13.34 11.50 -5.57
N GLU A 305 -13.01 10.51 -6.39
CA GLU A 305 -12.23 9.35 -5.97
C GLU A 305 -10.79 9.77 -5.62
N MET A 306 -10.13 10.59 -6.45
CA MET A 306 -8.80 11.11 -6.16
C MET A 306 -8.76 12.00 -4.90
N GLN A 307 -9.76 12.87 -4.71
CA GLN A 307 -9.85 13.70 -3.50
C GLN A 307 -10.04 12.83 -2.24
N LEU A 308 -10.85 11.77 -2.31
CA LEU A 308 -11.05 10.84 -1.20
C LEU A 308 -9.73 10.17 -0.78
N ARG A 309 -8.95 9.68 -1.74
CA ARG A 309 -7.64 9.08 -1.46
C ARG A 309 -6.65 10.07 -0.89
N ALA A 310 -6.43 11.17 -1.61
CA ALA A 310 -5.39 12.13 -1.28
C ALA A 310 -5.64 12.78 0.09
N CYS A 311 -6.88 13.17 0.37
CA CYS A 311 -7.23 13.73 1.67
C CYS A 311 -7.15 12.68 2.79
N SER A 312 -7.36 11.39 2.51
CA SER A 312 -7.16 10.33 3.51
C SER A 312 -5.68 10.15 3.85
N ILE A 313 -4.80 10.10 2.83
CA ILE A 313 -3.35 10.06 3.02
C ILE A 313 -2.87 11.26 3.82
N TRP A 314 -3.29 12.46 3.40
CA TRP A 314 -2.91 13.69 4.06
C TRP A 314 -3.44 13.79 5.49
N CYS A 315 -4.67 13.33 5.74
CA CYS A 315 -5.27 13.30 7.07
C CYS A 315 -4.46 12.41 8.02
N VAL A 316 -4.06 11.21 7.59
CA VAL A 316 -3.22 10.34 8.40
C VAL A 316 -1.82 10.93 8.61
N GLU A 317 -1.25 11.61 7.62
CA GLU A 317 0.01 12.32 7.82
C GLU A 317 -0.10 13.42 8.89
N LEU A 318 -1.19 14.20 8.86
CA LEU A 318 -1.45 15.22 9.90
C LEU A 318 -1.61 14.59 11.29
N ILE A 319 -2.29 13.45 11.38
CA ILE A 319 -2.40 12.65 12.60
C ILE A 319 -1.02 12.18 13.07
N ARG A 320 -0.21 11.60 12.19
CA ARG A 320 1.15 11.12 12.49
C ARG A 320 2.04 12.26 13.02
N ARG A 321 2.02 13.41 12.34
CA ARG A 321 2.76 14.62 12.75
C ARG A 321 2.34 15.09 14.13
N GLU A 322 1.04 15.08 14.42
CA GLU A 322 0.51 15.45 15.74
C GLU A 322 0.97 14.47 16.84
N ILE A 323 0.93 13.15 16.58
CA ILE A 323 1.42 12.13 17.51
C ILE A 323 2.91 12.35 17.78
N LYS A 324 3.76 12.46 16.74
CA LYS A 324 5.20 12.69 16.89
C LYS A 324 5.50 14.01 17.62
N ARG A 325 4.69 15.06 17.43
CA ARG A 325 4.83 16.33 18.15
C ARG A 325 4.57 16.18 19.65
N ASN A 326 3.52 15.47 20.03
CA ASN A 326 3.14 15.30 21.45
C ASN A 326 3.96 14.19 22.14
N HIS A 327 4.44 13.22 21.36
CA HIS A 327 5.22 12.07 21.82
C HIS A 327 6.48 11.86 20.94
N PRO A 328 7.53 12.69 21.07
CA PRO A 328 8.72 12.62 20.21
C PRO A 328 9.51 11.30 20.28
N LYS A 329 9.26 10.47 21.31
CA LYS A 329 9.89 9.16 21.50
C LYS A 329 9.01 8.00 21.01
N ALA A 330 7.81 8.29 20.47
CA ALA A 330 6.94 7.26 19.94
C ALA A 330 7.55 6.65 18.68
N HIS A 331 7.76 5.33 18.69
CA HIS A 331 8.15 4.58 17.50
C HIS A 331 6.90 4.27 16.67
N ILE A 332 6.42 5.28 15.94
CA ILE A 332 5.20 5.21 15.11
C ILE A 332 5.44 5.82 13.73
N ASN A 333 4.94 5.15 12.69
CA ASN A 333 4.97 5.62 11.31
C ASN A 333 3.56 5.54 10.70
N ALA A 334 3.40 5.96 9.44
CA ALA A 334 2.09 5.96 8.78
C ALA A 334 1.56 4.53 8.54
N ILE A 335 2.45 3.56 8.31
CA ILE A 335 2.11 2.13 8.15
C ILE A 335 1.40 1.59 9.40
N LEU A 336 1.97 1.81 10.59
CA LEU A 336 1.37 1.32 11.83
C LEU A 336 0.02 2.00 12.13
N ILE A 337 -0.14 3.28 11.77
CA ILE A 337 -1.43 3.97 11.89
C ILE A 337 -2.44 3.36 10.91
N ASP A 338 -2.02 3.06 9.68
CA ASP A 338 -2.87 2.42 8.67
C ASP A 338 -3.39 1.06 9.14
N PHE A 339 -2.49 0.17 9.57
CA PHE A 339 -2.85 -1.15 10.09
C PHE A 339 -3.84 -1.03 11.26
N PHE A 340 -3.59 -0.13 12.20
CA PHE A 340 -4.50 0.13 13.32
C PHE A 340 -5.88 0.61 12.86
N LEU A 341 -5.93 1.54 11.89
CA LEU A 341 -7.17 2.07 11.34
C LEU A 341 -7.96 1.01 10.58
N TYR A 342 -7.29 0.12 9.84
CA TYR A 342 -7.90 -1.00 9.15
C TYR A 342 -8.53 -1.99 10.14
N ASP A 343 -7.79 -2.40 11.19
CA ASP A 343 -8.28 -3.30 12.23
C ASP A 343 -9.48 -2.68 12.97
N LYS A 344 -9.41 -1.38 13.30
CA LYS A 344 -10.54 -0.66 13.91
C LYS A 344 -11.77 -0.66 13.01
N MET A 345 -11.61 -0.49 11.71
CA MET A 345 -12.73 -0.55 10.76
C MET A 345 -13.33 -1.97 10.68
N LYS A 346 -12.50 -3.01 10.81
CA LYS A 346 -12.97 -4.39 10.90
C LYS A 346 -13.76 -4.67 12.17
N GLU A 347 -13.31 -4.17 13.32
CA GLU A 347 -14.06 -4.24 14.58
C GLU A 347 -15.44 -3.57 14.47
N LEU A 348 -15.51 -2.40 13.81
CA LEU A 348 -16.79 -1.71 13.56
C LEU A 348 -17.70 -2.45 12.59
N GLU A 349 -17.13 -3.07 11.53
CA GLU A 349 -17.86 -3.91 10.59
C GLU A 349 -18.49 -5.13 11.30
N GLU A 350 -17.73 -5.82 12.15
CA GLU A 350 -18.20 -6.97 12.93
C GLU A 350 -19.27 -6.58 13.96
N ALA A 351 -19.18 -5.38 14.54
CA ALA A 351 -20.18 -4.85 15.45
C ALA A 351 -21.45 -4.33 14.73
N GLY A 352 -21.42 -4.19 13.40
CA GLY A 352 -22.51 -3.56 12.64
C GLY A 352 -22.65 -2.06 12.91
N GLU A 353 -21.57 -1.40 13.33
CA GLU A 353 -21.52 0.01 13.73
C GLU A 353 -20.86 0.89 12.65
N GLU A 354 -20.85 0.44 11.39
CA GLU A 354 -20.33 1.24 10.28
C GLU A 354 -21.18 2.52 10.09
N PRO A 355 -20.58 3.72 10.17
CA PRO A 355 -21.36 4.97 10.14
C PRO A 355 -21.87 5.34 8.75
N ILE A 356 -21.14 4.91 7.71
CA ILE A 356 -21.43 5.13 6.30
C ILE A 356 -20.88 3.93 5.51
N PRO A 357 -21.50 3.51 4.39
CA PRO A 357 -20.86 2.55 3.49
C PRO A 357 -19.50 3.05 3.02
N HIS A 358 -18.59 2.14 2.69
CA HIS A 358 -17.38 2.50 1.97
C HIS A 358 -17.71 2.99 0.55
N HIS A 359 -16.85 3.84 -0.02
CA HIS A 359 -16.99 4.20 -1.43
C HIS A 359 -16.74 2.98 -2.33
N ARG A 360 -17.34 2.96 -3.52
CA ARG A 360 -17.25 1.83 -4.45
C ARG A 360 -16.51 2.26 -5.70
N THR A 361 -15.27 1.80 -5.83
CA THR A 361 -14.45 1.95 -7.03
C THR A 361 -13.91 0.58 -7.38
N ARG A 362 -14.07 0.17 -8.63
CA ARG A 362 -13.54 -1.09 -9.15
C ARG A 362 -12.31 -0.80 -10.00
N SER A 363 -11.15 -1.26 -9.57
CA SER A 363 -9.89 -1.11 -10.32
C SER A 363 -8.83 -2.07 -9.78
N ILE A 364 -7.70 -2.19 -10.49
CA ILE A 364 -6.53 -2.91 -10.00
C ILE A 364 -5.76 -2.15 -8.90
N TRP A 365 -6.10 -0.88 -8.67
CA TRP A 365 -5.37 0.04 -7.78
C TRP A 365 -5.93 0.11 -6.35
N TYR A 366 -7.09 -0.51 -6.12
CA TYR A 366 -7.91 -0.36 -4.93
C TYR A 366 -8.20 -1.65 -4.21
#